data_AF-A0A2T4WVF1-F1
#
_entry.id   AF-A0A2T4WVF1-F1
#
_cell.length_a   1.000
_cell.length_b   1.000
_cell.length_c   1.000
_cell.angle_alpha   90.00
_cell.angle_beta   90.00
_cell.angle_gamma   90.00
#
_symmetry.space_group_name_H-M   'P 1'
#
loop_
_entity.id
_entity.type
_entity.pdbx_description
1 polymer ?
#
loop_
_entity_poly.entity_id
_entity_poly.type
_entity_poly.pdbx_seq_one_letter_code
_entity_poly.pdbx_strand_id
1 'polypeptide(L)'
;MIDSAGEPVLIDPAVAASHPETDLAMTRMFGGFPPEFTRAYEEIRPLPPGFPRRAELYNLYPLLVHVNLFGGSYAHSAAALLKTY
;
A
#
# COMPACT_ATOMS: atom_id res chain seq x y z
N MET A 1 7.46 6.16 11.33
CA MET A 1 7.92 6.99 12.46
C MET A 1 9.40 6.76 12.67
N ILE A 2 10.06 7.55 13.52
CA ILE A 2 11.44 7.28 13.95
C ILE A 2 11.50 7.22 15.48
N ASP A 3 12.35 6.38 16.03
CA ASP A 3 12.61 6.36 17.48
C ASP A 3 13.63 7.44 17.91
N SER A 4 14.01 7.43 19.18
CA SER A 4 15.02 8.36 19.72
C SER A 4 16.43 8.14 19.18
N ALA A 5 16.71 6.99 18.57
CA ALA A 5 17.99 6.68 17.91
C ALA A 5 17.98 7.06 16.41
N GLY A 6 16.82 7.42 15.86
CA GLY A 6 16.65 7.76 14.44
C GLY A 6 16.28 6.57 13.56
N GLU A 7 15.97 5.41 14.15
CA GLU A 7 15.63 4.19 13.42
C GLU A 7 14.14 4.15 13.06
N PRO A 8 13.77 3.56 11.90
CA PRO A 8 12.39 3.50 11.47
C PRO A 8 11.56 2.57 12.38
N VAL A 9 10.38 3.06 12.80
CA VAL A 9 9.40 2.31 13.60
C VAL A 9 8.05 2.26 12.90
N LEU A 10 7.43 1.08 12.94
CA LEU A 10 6.06 0.80 12.50
C LEU A 10 5.12 0.68 13.70
N ILE A 11 3.89 1.17 13.55
CA ILE A 11 2.84 1.15 14.58
C ILE A 11 1.51 0.67 13.96
N ASP A 12 0.52 0.42 14.82
CA ASP A 12 -0.87 0.05 14.46
C ASP A 12 -0.96 -1.11 13.45
N PRO A 13 -0.40 -2.29 13.77
CA PRO A 13 -0.33 -3.38 12.81
C PRO A 13 -1.69 -4.06 12.60
N ALA A 14 -1.98 -4.40 11.34
CA ALA A 14 -3.03 -5.35 10.97
C ALA A 14 -2.38 -6.66 10.46
N VAL A 15 -1.74 -7.40 11.37
CA VAL A 15 -0.86 -8.52 11.03
C VAL A 15 -1.60 -9.64 10.29
N ALA A 16 -1.04 -10.08 9.16
CA ALA A 16 -1.52 -11.23 8.40
C ALA A 16 -0.37 -11.96 7.67
N ALA A 17 -0.57 -13.24 7.39
CA ALA A 17 0.28 -13.99 6.45
C ALA A 17 -0.23 -13.74 5.02
N SER A 18 0.14 -12.60 4.44
CA SER A 18 -0.32 -12.15 3.12
C SER A 18 0.81 -12.12 2.07
N HIS A 19 0.47 -11.76 0.84
CA HIS A 19 1.47 -11.49 -0.18
C HIS A 19 2.28 -10.23 0.22
N PRO A 20 3.63 -10.25 0.15
CA PRO A 20 4.47 -9.11 0.55
C PRO A 20 4.17 -7.80 -0.20
N GLU A 21 3.71 -7.91 -1.45
CA GLU A 21 3.28 -6.75 -2.24
C GLU A 21 2.07 -6.02 -1.66
N THR A 22 1.30 -6.64 -0.75
CA THR A 22 0.16 -5.99 -0.09
C THR A 22 0.61 -4.81 0.78
N ASP A 23 1.64 -4.99 1.61
CA ASP A 23 2.16 -3.91 2.45
C ASP A 23 2.83 -2.83 1.60
N LEU A 24 3.58 -3.22 0.58
CA LEU A 24 4.21 -2.28 -0.35
C LEU A 24 3.19 -1.46 -1.15
N ALA A 25 2.09 -2.08 -1.55
CA ALA A 25 1.01 -1.39 -2.24
C ALA A 25 0.42 -0.27 -1.36
N MET A 26 0.22 -0.55 -0.07
CA MET A 26 -0.36 0.41 0.86
C MET A 26 0.50 1.67 1.03
N THR A 27 1.83 1.55 0.93
CA THR A 27 2.74 2.72 0.93
C THR A 27 2.48 3.72 -0.20
N ARG A 28 1.75 3.32 -1.25
CA ARG A 28 1.43 4.14 -2.43
C ARG A 28 0.07 4.84 -2.36
N MET A 29 -0.77 4.52 -1.38
CA MET A 29 -2.18 4.92 -1.37
C MET A 29 -2.43 6.38 -0.91
N PHE A 30 -1.62 6.90 0.01
CA PHE A 30 -1.80 8.24 0.62
C PHE A 30 -0.65 9.20 0.32
N GLY A 31 -0.44 9.49 -0.97
CA GLY A 31 0.62 10.39 -1.43
C GLY A 31 1.94 9.70 -1.75
N GLY A 32 2.09 8.43 -1.38
CA GLY A 32 3.25 7.62 -1.75
C GLY A 32 4.48 7.85 -0.87
N PHE A 33 5.29 6.81 -0.71
CA PHE A 33 6.64 6.96 -0.17
C PHE A 33 7.61 7.42 -1.26
N PRO A 34 8.74 8.05 -0.90
CA PRO A 34 9.76 8.44 -1.86
C PRO A 34 10.28 7.25 -2.68
N PRO A 35 10.67 7.44 -3.95
CA PRO A 35 11.18 6.36 -4.80
C PRO A 35 12.35 5.58 -4.20
N GLU A 36 13.15 6.23 -3.35
CA GLU A 36 14.25 5.66 -2.57
C GLU A 36 13.80 4.44 -1.77
N PHE A 37 12.60 4.49 -1.19
CA PHE A 37 12.04 3.38 -0.42
C PHE A 37 11.85 2.13 -1.27
N THR A 38 11.25 2.28 -2.46
CA THR A 38 11.02 1.14 -3.36
C THR A 38 12.35 0.60 -3.88
N ARG A 39 13.30 1.47 -4.24
CA ARG A 39 14.64 1.05 -4.71
C ARG A 39 15.38 0.24 -3.65
N ALA A 40 15.43 0.71 -2.41
CA ALA A 40 16.07 0.01 -1.30
C ALA A 40 15.42 -1.36 -1.02
N TYR A 41 14.09 -1.48 -1.17
CA TYR A 41 13.42 -2.77 -1.06
C TYR A 41 13.83 -3.72 -2.20
N GLU A 42 13.85 -3.24 -3.44
CA GLU A 42 14.19 -4.05 -4.62
C GLU A 42 15.65 -4.54 -4.64
N GLU A 43 16.56 -3.81 -3.97
CA GLU A 43 17.96 -4.26 -3.76
C GLU A 43 18.04 -5.55 -2.93
N ILE A 44 17.09 -5.77 -2.02
CA ILE A 44 17.01 -6.97 -1.15
C ILE A 44 16.10 -8.02 -1.78
N ARG A 45 14.95 -7.59 -2.31
CA ARG A 45 13.93 -8.46 -2.88
C ARG A 45 13.32 -7.82 -4.15
N PRO A 46 13.80 -8.20 -5.34
CA PRO A 46 13.29 -7.68 -6.60
C PRO A 46 11.79 -7.91 -6.75
N LEU A 47 11.08 -6.88 -7.22
CA LEU A 47 9.65 -6.98 -7.46
C LEU A 47 9.38 -7.59 -8.84
N PRO A 48 8.46 -8.56 -8.97
CA PRO A 48 8.14 -9.13 -10.26
C PRO A 48 7.55 -8.06 -11.20
N PRO A 49 7.82 -8.15 -12.52
CA PRO A 49 7.25 -7.25 -13.51
C PRO A 49 5.74 -7.07 -13.35
N GLY A 50 5.24 -5.85 -13.53
CA GLY A 50 3.81 -5.52 -13.38
C GLY A 50 3.37 -5.21 -11.95
N PHE A 51 4.29 -5.11 -10.98
CA PHE A 51 3.96 -4.68 -9.62
C PHE A 51 3.13 -3.38 -9.56
N PRO A 52 3.41 -2.30 -10.34
CA PRO A 52 2.59 -1.10 -10.27
C PRO A 52 1.09 -1.34 -10.48
N ARG A 53 0.73 -2.20 -11.44
CA ARG A 53 -0.66 -2.59 -11.67
C ARG A 53 -1.20 -3.46 -10.53
N ARG A 54 -0.44 -4.45 -10.06
CA ARG A 54 -0.85 -5.28 -8.92
C ARG A 54 -1.01 -4.47 -7.63
N ALA A 55 -0.23 -3.40 -7.44
CA ALA A 55 -0.35 -2.53 -6.28
C ALA A 55 -1.72 -1.83 -6.23
N GLU A 56 -2.25 -1.40 -7.38
CA GLU A 56 -3.63 -0.88 -7.44
C GLU A 56 -4.64 -1.94 -6.99
N LEU A 57 -4.50 -3.18 -7.47
CA LEU A 57 -5.37 -4.28 -7.06
C LEU A 57 -5.27 -4.60 -5.56
N TYR A 58 -4.05 -4.68 -5.01
CA TYR A 58 -3.87 -4.90 -3.56
C TYR A 58 -4.45 -3.76 -2.73
N ASN A 59 -4.39 -2.52 -3.22
CA ASN A 59 -4.99 -1.36 -2.55
C ASN A 59 -6.53 -1.35 -2.58
N LEU A 60 -7.18 -2.22 -3.37
CA LEU A 60 -8.64 -2.36 -3.31
C LEU A 60 -9.11 -2.77 -1.91
N TYR A 61 -8.40 -3.67 -1.22
CA TYR A 61 -8.76 -4.10 0.13
C TYR A 61 -8.77 -2.93 1.15
N PRO A 62 -7.64 -2.22 1.39
CA PRO A 62 -7.66 -1.09 2.31
C PRO A 62 -8.60 0.02 1.83
N LEU A 63 -8.79 0.22 0.54
CA LEU A 63 -9.76 1.17 0.03
C LEU A 63 -11.20 0.81 0.40
N LEU A 64 -11.60 -0.45 0.30
CA LEU A 64 -12.91 -0.92 0.77
C LEU A 64 -13.07 -0.79 2.29
N VAL A 65 -11.99 -1.00 3.05
CA VAL A 65 -11.99 -0.69 4.49
C VAL A 65 -12.27 0.79 4.73
N HIS A 66 -11.67 1.70 3.96
CA HIS A 66 -11.93 3.14 4.06
C HIS A 66 -13.37 3.49 3.63
N VAL A 67 -13.94 2.80 2.64
CA VAL A 67 -15.37 2.94 2.31
C VAL A 67 -16.24 2.57 3.51
N ASN A 68 -15.97 1.45 4.16
CA ASN A 68 -16.75 0.99 5.30
C ASN A 68 -16.66 1.94 6.50
N LEU A 69 -15.48 2.53 6.74
CA LEU A 69 -15.25 3.40 7.90
C LEU A 69 -15.64 4.86 7.65
N PHE A 70 -15.46 5.36 6.42
CA PHE A 70 -15.53 6.80 6.12
C PHE A 70 -16.46 7.14 4.94
N GLY A 71 -16.83 6.17 4.10
CA GLY A 71 -17.71 6.37 2.95
C GLY A 71 -17.19 7.38 1.92
N GLY A 72 -18.11 8.18 1.36
CA GLY A 72 -17.77 9.36 0.56
C GLY A 72 -16.89 9.09 -0.66
N SER A 73 -15.82 9.87 -0.80
CA SER A 73 -14.90 9.83 -1.94
C SER A 73 -14.22 8.46 -2.12
N TYR A 74 -14.01 7.71 -1.05
CA TYR A 74 -13.43 6.37 -1.12
C TYR A 74 -14.30 5.41 -1.94
N ALA A 75 -15.63 5.56 -1.90
CA ALA A 75 -16.54 4.72 -2.69
C ALA A 75 -16.40 5.01 -4.19
N HIS A 76 -16.20 6.28 -4.55
CA HIS A 76 -15.89 6.68 -5.93
C HIS A 76 -14.55 6.11 -6.39
N SER A 77 -13.50 6.21 -5.57
CA SER A 77 -12.19 5.64 -5.87
C SER A 77 -12.26 4.12 -6.06
N ALA A 78 -12.99 3.40 -5.21
CA ALA A 78 -13.16 1.96 -5.32
C ALA A 78 -13.90 1.58 -6.60
N ALA A 79 -14.99 2.27 -6.91
CA ALA A 79 -15.75 2.04 -8.13
C ALA A 79 -14.95 2.36 -9.40
N ALA A 80 -14.11 3.40 -9.37
CA ALA A 80 -13.23 3.73 -10.49
C ALA A 80 -12.18 2.64 -10.72
N LEU A 81 -11.52 2.17 -9.65
CA LEU A 81 -10.54 1.10 -9.72
C LEU A 81 -11.17 -0.21 -10.22
N LEU A 82 -12.36 -0.57 -9.76
CA LEU A 82 -13.05 -1.78 -10.22
C LEU A 82 -13.39 -1.76 -11.72
N LYS A 83 -13.50 -0.58 -12.35
CA LYS A 83 -13.76 -0.46 -13.79
C LYS A 83 -12.51 -0.64 -14.66
N THR A 84 -11.31 -0.65 -14.07
CA THR A 84 -10.06 -0.84 -14.83
C THR A 84 -9.67 -2.32 -14.98
N TYR A 85 -10.46 -3.22 -14.39
CA TYR A 85 -10.32 -4.67 -14.42
C TYR A 85 -11.57 -5.33 -15.01
#